data_AF-A0A853IBH4-F1
#
_entry.id   AF-A0A853IBH4-F1
#
_cell.length_a   1.000
_cell.length_b   1.000
_cell.length_c   1.000
_cell.angle_alpha   90.00
_cell.angle_beta   90.00
_cell.angle_gamma   90.00
#
_symmetry.space_group_name_H-M   'P 1'
#
loop_
_entity.id
_entity.type
_entity.pdbx_description
1 polymer ?
#
loop_
_entity_poly.entity_id
_entity_poly.type
_entity_poly.pdbx_seq_one_letter_code
_entity_poly.pdbx_strand_id
1 'polypeptide(L)'
;MFKNKLIALFIAALPLCQVQAKLLDLSSWTPNAYNLGGQPVANWSLSADKTSVTQTINADPSMYLNNLNQTNYQLRGSWRTDDRNDDDFMGFVFGYQDARIFILWTGNPALKGIEVPQKKVLL
;
A
#
# COMPACT_ATOMS: atom_id res chain seq x y z
N MET A 1 33.64 -46.28 40.44
CA MET A 1 33.71 -45.93 39.00
C MET A 1 32.33 -45.52 38.53
N PHE A 2 32.23 -44.37 37.88
CA PHE A 2 31.03 -43.54 37.74
C PHE A 2 30.01 -44.10 36.72
N LYS A 3 28.71 -43.99 37.03
CA LYS A 3 27.60 -44.34 36.14
C LYS A 3 27.24 -43.13 35.27
N ASN A 4 27.57 -43.17 33.99
CA ASN A 4 27.20 -42.11 33.03
C ASN A 4 25.69 -42.10 32.81
N LYS A 5 25.01 -41.03 33.25
CA LYS A 5 23.61 -40.77 32.87
C LYS A 5 23.62 -39.91 31.60
N LEU A 6 23.20 -40.48 30.48
CA LEU A 6 22.88 -39.72 29.27
C LEU A 6 21.68 -38.81 29.56
N ILE A 7 21.87 -37.51 29.45
CA ILE A 7 20.80 -36.51 29.46
C ILE A 7 20.39 -36.29 28.00
N ALA A 8 19.22 -36.79 27.61
CA ALA A 8 18.63 -36.52 26.32
C ALA A 8 18.03 -35.10 26.34
N LEU A 9 18.60 -34.20 25.54
CA LEU A 9 18.08 -32.85 25.37
C LEU A 9 16.93 -32.89 24.34
N PHE A 10 15.69 -32.83 24.81
CA PHE A 10 14.52 -32.65 23.94
C PHE A 10 14.45 -31.18 23.50
N ILE A 11 14.84 -30.90 22.25
CA ILE A 11 14.57 -29.60 21.63
C ILE A 11 13.10 -29.62 21.19
N ALA A 12 12.25 -28.88 21.91
CA ALA A 12 10.88 -28.63 21.49
C ALA A 12 10.90 -27.76 20.24
N ALA A 13 10.51 -28.32 19.10
CA ALA A 13 10.29 -27.55 17.87
C ALA A 13 9.05 -26.67 18.07
N LEU A 14 9.27 -25.38 18.35
CA LEU A 14 8.20 -24.39 18.36
C LEU A 14 7.67 -24.23 16.92
N PRO A 15 6.35 -24.30 16.69
CA PRO A 15 5.80 -24.06 15.36
C PRO A 15 6.07 -22.61 14.98
N LEU A 16 6.85 -22.41 13.92
CA LEU A 16 7.01 -21.10 13.29
C LEU A 16 5.66 -20.73 12.66
N CYS A 17 5.00 -19.71 13.21
CA CYS A 17 3.83 -19.12 12.55
C CYS A 17 4.32 -18.39 11.29
N GLN A 18 4.17 -19.02 10.13
CA GLN A 18 4.47 -18.39 8.83
C GLN A 18 3.32 -17.45 8.50
N VAL A 19 3.49 -16.14 8.74
CA VAL A 19 2.54 -15.14 8.22
C VAL A 19 2.80 -15.01 6.73
N GLN A 20 1.97 -15.67 5.92
CA GLN A 20 2.03 -15.52 4.47
C GLN A 20 1.33 -14.22 4.07
N ALA A 21 2.07 -13.30 3.45
CA ALA A 21 1.49 -12.09 2.88
C ALA A 21 0.51 -12.48 1.75
N LYS A 22 -0.78 -12.25 1.97
CA LYS A 22 -1.82 -12.45 0.95
C LYS A 22 -1.86 -11.23 0.04
N LEU A 23 -1.99 -11.43 -1.28
CA LEU A 23 -2.28 -10.35 -2.21
C LEU A 23 -3.61 -9.69 -1.81
N LEU A 24 -3.61 -8.36 -1.80
CA LEU A 24 -4.77 -7.57 -1.42
C LEU A 24 -5.74 -7.48 -2.60
N ASP A 25 -6.99 -7.90 -2.37
CA ASP A 25 -8.08 -7.71 -3.33
C ASP A 25 -8.59 -6.27 -3.20
N LEU A 26 -8.54 -5.51 -4.29
CA LEU A 26 -8.94 -4.11 -4.37
C LEU A 26 -10.39 -3.92 -4.84
N SER A 27 -11.15 -4.99 -5.08
CA SER A 27 -12.51 -4.92 -5.66
C SER A 27 -13.49 -4.09 -4.82
N SER A 28 -13.28 -4.00 -3.51
CA SER A 28 -14.15 -3.22 -2.61
C SER A 28 -13.78 -1.75 -2.55
N TRP A 29 -12.68 -1.35 -3.19
CA TRP A 29 -12.19 0.01 -3.16
C TRP A 29 -12.90 0.83 -4.24
N THR A 30 -13.04 2.13 -4.00
CA THR A 30 -13.79 3.03 -4.88
C THR A 30 -12.97 4.27 -5.22
N PRO A 31 -13.06 4.77 -6.47
CA PRO A 31 -12.53 6.07 -6.82
C PRO A 31 -13.23 7.18 -6.03
N ASN A 32 -12.46 8.14 -5.56
CA ASN A 32 -12.92 9.40 -5.00
C ASN A 32 -12.20 10.51 -5.79
N ALA A 33 -12.88 11.06 -6.79
CA ALA A 33 -12.33 12.04 -7.71
C ALA A 33 -12.97 13.41 -7.49
N TYR A 34 -12.16 14.46 -7.58
CA TYR A 34 -12.62 15.85 -7.47
C TYR A 34 -12.79 16.45 -8.86
N ASN A 35 -13.81 17.29 -9.03
CA ASN A 35 -13.99 18.11 -10.23
C ASN A 35 -13.78 19.58 -9.82
N LEU A 36 -12.58 20.07 -10.07
CA LEU A 36 -12.14 21.43 -9.77
C LEU A 36 -12.18 22.33 -11.01
N GLY A 37 -12.40 21.74 -12.19
CA GLY A 37 -12.57 22.45 -13.46
C GLY A 37 -11.25 22.80 -14.15
N GLY A 38 -10.11 22.34 -13.64
CA GLY A 38 -8.81 22.51 -14.28
C GLY A 38 -8.52 21.41 -15.30
N GLN A 39 -8.92 20.18 -14.98
CA GLN A 39 -8.67 18.97 -15.75
C GLN A 39 -9.90 18.04 -15.72
N PRO A 40 -9.98 17.00 -16.58
CA PRO A 40 -11.10 16.05 -16.53
C PRO A 40 -11.10 15.25 -15.22
N VAL A 41 -12.26 14.66 -14.90
CA VAL A 41 -12.41 13.75 -13.75
C VAL A 41 -11.62 12.48 -14.01
N ALA A 42 -10.81 12.05 -13.04
CA ALA A 42 -9.94 10.88 -13.16
C ALA A 42 -10.68 9.58 -13.51
N ASN A 43 -10.04 8.76 -14.35
CA ASN A 43 -10.49 7.41 -14.69
C ASN A 43 -9.57 6.37 -14.03
N TRP A 44 -10.17 5.45 -13.26
CA TRP A 44 -9.47 4.38 -12.55
C TRP A 44 -9.92 3.02 -13.07
N SER A 45 -8.98 2.20 -13.51
CA SER A 45 -9.22 0.85 -14.03
C SER A 45 -8.63 -0.21 -13.09
N LEU A 46 -9.49 -1.11 -12.60
CA LEU A 46 -9.10 -2.26 -11.78
C LEU A 46 -8.60 -3.39 -12.69
N SER A 47 -7.43 -3.97 -12.36
CA SER A 47 -6.89 -5.11 -13.09
C SER A 47 -7.77 -6.35 -12.95
N ALA A 48 -7.68 -7.27 -13.92
CA ALA A 48 -8.49 -8.49 -13.93
C ALA A 48 -8.23 -9.40 -12.71
N ASP A 49 -7.01 -9.42 -12.18
CA ASP A 49 -6.62 -10.14 -10.97
C ASP A 49 -6.98 -9.39 -9.67
N LYS A 50 -7.48 -8.15 -9.79
CA LYS A 50 -7.95 -7.27 -8.72
C LYS A 50 -6.86 -6.84 -7.73
N THR A 51 -5.59 -6.99 -8.07
CA THR A 51 -4.47 -6.64 -7.17
C THR A 51 -3.80 -5.32 -7.51
N SER A 52 -4.21 -4.67 -8.61
CA SER A 52 -3.68 -3.38 -9.04
C SER A 52 -4.76 -2.48 -9.63
N VAL A 53 -4.54 -1.17 -9.56
CA VAL A 53 -5.37 -0.17 -10.21
C VAL A 53 -4.49 0.77 -11.03
N THR A 54 -5.00 1.20 -12.18
CA THR A 54 -4.33 2.16 -13.05
C THR A 54 -5.20 3.39 -13.23
N GLN A 55 -4.64 4.55 -12.93
CA GLN A 55 -5.22 5.84 -13.31
C GLN A 55 -4.73 6.16 -14.74
N THR A 56 -5.63 6.51 -15.67
CA THR A 56 -5.33 6.48 -17.11
C THR A 56 -5.36 7.84 -17.84
N ILE A 57 -5.59 8.95 -17.15
CA ILE A 57 -5.75 10.28 -17.80
C ILE A 57 -5.11 11.37 -16.95
N ASN A 58 -4.50 12.39 -17.56
CA ASN A 58 -4.16 13.59 -16.77
C ASN A 58 -5.48 14.24 -16.30
N ALA A 59 -5.62 14.45 -14.99
CA ALA A 59 -6.89 14.67 -14.34
C ALA A 59 -6.77 15.60 -13.13
N ASP A 60 -7.91 16.14 -12.71
CA ASP A 60 -8.01 16.76 -11.39
C ASP A 60 -7.67 15.73 -10.29
N PRO A 61 -7.23 16.17 -9.10
CA PRO A 61 -6.83 15.27 -8.03
C PRO A 61 -7.87 14.19 -7.72
N SER A 62 -7.40 12.98 -7.42
CA SER A 62 -8.28 11.86 -7.07
C SER A 62 -7.55 10.83 -6.22
N MET A 63 -8.33 9.97 -5.56
CA MET A 63 -7.86 8.87 -4.72
C MET A 63 -8.63 7.59 -5.04
N TYR A 64 -8.05 6.43 -4.72
CA TYR A 64 -8.74 5.14 -4.75
C TYR A 64 -8.74 4.55 -3.34
N LEU A 65 -9.92 4.47 -2.71
CA LEU A 65 -10.06 4.30 -1.25
C LEU A 65 -10.82 3.01 -0.91
N ASN A 66 -10.44 2.35 0.17
CA ASN A 66 -11.08 1.11 0.63
C ASN A 66 -12.33 1.31 1.49
N ASN A 67 -12.59 2.53 1.94
CA ASN A 67 -13.70 2.92 2.83
C ASN A 67 -13.74 2.13 4.16
N LEU A 68 -12.58 1.73 4.69
CA LEU A 68 -12.47 1.02 5.97
C LEU A 68 -11.69 1.86 6.99
N ASN A 69 -12.17 1.85 8.23
CA ASN A 69 -11.41 2.37 9.37
C ASN A 69 -10.39 1.31 9.81
N GLN A 70 -9.10 1.61 9.66
CA GLN A 70 -8.02 0.69 9.98
C GLN A 70 -6.94 1.40 10.81
N THR A 71 -6.50 0.76 11.89
CA THR A 71 -5.51 1.34 12.83
C THR A 71 -4.20 0.59 12.88
N ASN A 72 -4.17 -0.71 12.52
CA ASN A 72 -2.95 -1.51 12.58
C ASN A 72 -2.87 -2.45 11.37
N TYR A 73 -2.20 -1.98 10.32
CA TYR A 73 -2.01 -2.75 9.10
C TYR A 73 -0.69 -2.37 8.41
N GLN A 74 -0.15 -3.32 7.64
CA GLN A 74 1.01 -3.10 6.77
C GLN A 74 0.58 -3.36 5.33
N LEU A 75 0.73 -2.35 4.48
CA LEU A 75 0.64 -2.50 3.02
C LEU A 75 2.04 -2.52 2.43
N ARG A 76 2.25 -3.46 1.51
CA ARG A 76 3.45 -3.53 0.67
C ARG A 76 2.97 -3.59 -0.76
N GLY A 77 3.47 -2.70 -1.59
CA GLY A 77 3.12 -2.63 -3.00
C GLY A 77 4.17 -1.85 -3.76
N SER A 78 3.99 -1.82 -5.08
CA SER A 78 4.75 -0.99 -5.99
C SER A 78 3.81 -0.03 -6.70
N TRP A 79 4.37 1.08 -7.16
CA TRP A 79 3.72 2.04 -8.02
C TRP A 79 4.67 2.39 -9.17
N ARG A 80 4.13 2.86 -10.29
CA ARG A 80 4.92 3.33 -11.43
C ARG A 80 4.09 4.28 -12.29
N THR A 81 4.78 5.13 -13.04
CA THR A 81 4.21 5.77 -14.22
C THR A 81 4.46 4.89 -15.44
N ASP A 82 3.50 4.87 -16.35
CA ASP A 82 3.61 4.12 -17.61
C ASP A 82 4.09 5.02 -18.75
N ASP A 83 3.91 6.34 -18.61
CA ASP A 83 4.46 7.35 -19.48
C ASP A 83 5.60 8.14 -18.83
N ARG A 84 6.30 8.92 -19.64
CA ARG A 84 7.40 9.80 -19.23
C ARG A 84 7.13 11.27 -19.53
N ASN A 85 5.89 11.58 -19.92
CA ASN A 85 5.55 12.89 -20.47
C ASN A 85 5.04 13.86 -19.41
N ASP A 86 4.75 13.35 -18.20
CA ASP A 86 4.18 14.12 -17.11
C ASP A 86 5.07 14.02 -15.85
N ASP A 87 5.13 15.12 -15.09
CA ASP A 87 5.85 15.28 -13.83
C ASP A 87 4.94 15.65 -12.66
N ASP A 88 3.62 15.45 -12.82
CA ASP A 88 2.62 15.61 -11.79
C ASP A 88 2.77 14.60 -10.63
N PHE A 89 2.04 14.86 -9.55
CA PHE A 89 2.15 14.12 -8.29
C PHE A 89 1.40 12.78 -8.30
N MET A 90 2.04 11.76 -7.75
CA MET A 90 1.39 10.49 -7.42
C MET A 90 1.65 10.15 -5.97
N GLY A 91 0.66 9.53 -5.29
CA GLY A 91 0.70 9.35 -3.85
C GLY A 91 0.10 8.04 -3.31
N PHE A 92 0.40 7.76 -2.04
CA PHE A 92 -0.42 6.93 -1.17
C PHE A 92 -1.10 7.82 -0.12
N VAL A 93 -2.35 7.47 0.22
CA VAL A 93 -3.13 8.14 1.27
C VAL A 93 -3.38 7.17 2.42
N PHE A 94 -3.20 7.66 3.64
CA PHE A 94 -3.48 6.95 4.89
C PHE A 94 -4.31 7.83 5.81
N GLY A 95 -5.09 7.19 6.70
CA GLY A 95 -5.87 7.92 7.72
C GLY A 95 -6.87 8.92 7.13
N TYR A 96 -7.43 8.63 5.95
CA TYR A 96 -8.41 9.48 5.30
C TYR A 96 -9.70 9.53 6.13
N GLN A 97 -10.10 10.72 6.54
CA GLN A 97 -11.38 10.99 7.21
C GLN A 97 -12.30 11.80 6.29
N ASP A 98 -11.76 12.86 5.68
CA ASP A 98 -12.43 13.66 4.67
C ASP A 98 -11.41 14.32 3.72
N ALA A 99 -11.89 15.15 2.79
CA ALA A 99 -11.06 15.87 1.81
C ALA A 99 -10.09 16.91 2.43
N ARG A 100 -10.09 17.09 3.75
CA ARG A 100 -9.23 18.03 4.49
C ARG A 100 -8.32 17.33 5.50
N ILE A 101 -8.68 16.12 5.94
CA ILE A 101 -7.98 15.38 6.99
C ILE A 101 -7.53 14.02 6.44
N PHE A 102 -6.26 13.97 6.03
CA PHE A 102 -5.57 12.76 5.59
C PHE A 102 -4.05 12.96 5.65
N ILE A 103 -3.29 11.86 5.62
CA ILE A 103 -1.85 11.87 5.43
C ILE A 103 -1.56 11.48 3.98
N LEU A 104 -0.92 12.38 3.24
CA LEU A 104 -0.49 12.15 1.86
C LEU A 104 1.02 11.97 1.83
N TRP A 105 1.44 10.86 1.25
CA TRP A 105 2.82 10.68 0.81
C TRP A 105 2.85 10.74 -0.70
N THR A 106 3.59 11.69 -1.25
CA THR A 106 3.65 11.98 -2.69
C THR A 106 5.10 12.09 -3.14
N GLY A 107 5.34 11.69 -4.40
CA GLY A 107 6.59 11.93 -5.10
C GLY A 107 6.30 12.48 -6.49
N ASN A 108 7.17 13.37 -6.97
CA ASN A 108 7.22 13.70 -8.40
C ASN A 108 8.02 12.58 -9.10
N PRO A 109 7.49 11.92 -10.14
CA PRO A 109 8.19 10.85 -10.85
C PRO A 109 9.53 11.30 -11.49
N ALA A 110 9.75 12.60 -11.69
CA ALA A 110 11.04 13.18 -12.07
C ALA A 110 12.13 13.02 -10.99
N LEU A 111 11.74 12.83 -9.72
CA LEU A 111 12.63 12.44 -8.62
C LEU A 111 12.66 10.91 -8.52
N LYS A 112 13.49 10.29 -9.36
CA LYS A 112 13.71 8.83 -9.38
C LYS A 112 14.12 8.31 -8.01
N GLY A 113 13.31 7.41 -7.46
CA GLY A 113 13.69 6.51 -6.38
C GLY A 113 13.39 7.06 -4.99
N ILE A 114 12.09 7.12 -4.64
CA ILE A 114 11.74 7.15 -3.22
C ILE A 114 11.48 5.72 -2.77
N GLU A 115 12.49 5.10 -2.17
CA GLU A 115 12.27 3.96 -1.28
C GLU A 115 11.39 4.48 -0.15
N VAL A 116 10.18 3.94 0.01
CA VAL A 116 9.41 4.13 1.25
C VAL A 116 10.21 3.40 2.32
N PRO A 117 10.95 4.10 3.21
CA PRO A 117 11.66 3.40 4.26
C PRO A 117 10.58 2.73 5.10
N GLN A 118 10.81 1.47 5.47
CA GLN A 118 9.97 0.68 6.36
C GLN A 118 9.81 1.41 7.71
N LYS A 119 9.01 2.47 7.76
CA LYS A 119 8.77 3.23 8.97
C LYS A 119 7.45 2.77 9.54
N LYS A 120 7.56 1.99 10.62
CA LYS A 120 6.56 1.85 11.68
C LYS A 120 5.76 3.15 11.77
N VAL A 121 4.49 3.10 11.42
CA VAL A 121 3.52 4.10 11.88
C VAL A 121 3.33 3.78 13.36
N LEU A 122 3.81 4.69 14.23
CA LEU A 122 3.58 4.62 15.67
C LEU A 122 2.51 5.66 16.01
N LEU A 123 1.55 5.20 16.82
CA LEU A 123 0.31 5.83 17.32
C LEU A 123 -0.90 5.65 16.41
#